data_AF-A0A6A4W273-F1
#
_entry.id   AF-A0A6A4W273-F1
#
_cell.length_a   1.000
_cell.length_b   1.000
_cell.length_c   1.000
_cell.angle_alpha   90.00
_cell.angle_beta   90.00
_cell.angle_gamma   90.00
#
_symmetry.space_group_name_H-M   'P 1'
#
loop_
_entity.id
_entity.type
_entity.pdbx_description
1 polymer ?
#
loop_
_entity_poly.entity_id
_entity_poly.type
_entity_poly.pdbx_seq_one_letter_code
_entity_poly.pdbx_strand_id
1 'polypeptide(L)'
;MEHYRRAEVVEQPLEPAQLPFRHLPDDLVWMKVKATSRVANMVGYVQTQLKTHDHVLWSGRGQAVCKAIQSAELLKKAVGELHQETHCCYHSYQPPHQTAPFWSAAGAEETTTQTKKPNRTTQEAAGGGDTSLKKRRRRGPPGAR
;
A
#
# COMPACT_ATOMS: atom_id res chain seq x y z
N MET A 1 -1.11 6.69 33.40
CA MET A 1 -1.61 6.25 32.07
C MET A 1 -0.59 6.76 31.04
N GLU A 2 0.53 6.05 30.87
CA GLU A 2 1.76 6.60 30.25
C GLU A 2 2.25 5.84 29.01
N HIS A 3 1.34 5.27 28.22
CA HIS A 3 1.73 4.41 27.09
C HIS A 3 1.12 4.80 25.76
N TYR A 4 0.85 6.09 25.53
CA TYR A 4 0.54 6.57 24.19
C TYR A 4 1.71 7.38 23.63
N ARG A 5 2.58 6.72 22.86
CA ARG A 5 3.57 7.39 22.02
C ARG A 5 3.08 7.34 20.58
N ARG A 6 2.62 8.49 20.07
CA ARG A 6 2.19 8.62 18.68
C ARG A 6 3.40 8.41 17.78
N ALA A 7 3.34 7.38 16.94
CA ALA A 7 4.38 7.08 15.96
C ALA A 7 4.27 8.11 14.82
N GLU A 8 5.32 8.91 14.60
CA GLU A 8 5.32 9.95 13.57
C GLU A 8 5.77 9.39 12.22
N VAL A 9 4.93 9.61 11.21
CA VAL A 9 5.15 9.12 9.87
C VAL A 9 6.22 9.97 9.16
N VAL A 10 7.49 9.55 9.23
CA VAL A 10 8.61 10.22 8.53
C VAL A 10 8.68 9.87 7.03
N GLU A 11 8.23 10.79 6.18
CA GLU A 11 8.37 10.63 4.73
C GLU A 11 9.85 10.69 4.30
N GLN A 12 10.27 9.73 3.47
CA GLN A 12 11.60 9.75 2.87
C GLN A 12 11.71 10.90 1.86
N PRO A 13 12.81 11.68 1.85
CA PRO A 13 13.06 12.72 0.85
C PRO A 13 12.93 12.18 -0.58
N LEU A 14 12.39 13.01 -1.49
CA LEU A 14 12.42 12.72 -2.93
C LEU A 14 13.80 13.09 -3.48
N GLU A 15 14.49 12.12 -4.06
CA GLU A 15 15.73 12.34 -4.80
C GLU A 15 15.46 12.48 -6.30
N PRO A 16 16.26 13.29 -7.04
CA PRO A 16 16.09 13.46 -8.48
C PRO A 16 16.08 12.15 -9.27
N ALA A 17 16.93 11.19 -8.89
CA ALA A 17 17.04 9.88 -9.54
C ALA A 17 15.77 9.03 -9.44
N GLN A 18 14.86 9.36 -8.52
CA GLN A 18 13.59 8.66 -8.33
C GLN A 18 12.46 9.28 -9.17
N LEU A 19 12.71 10.40 -9.83
CA LEU A 19 11.71 11.07 -10.65
C LEU A 19 11.43 10.25 -11.93
N PRO A 20 10.16 10.17 -12.38
CA PRO A 20 9.76 9.37 -13.53
C PRO A 20 10.16 9.98 -14.89
N PHE A 21 10.99 11.03 -14.90
CA PHE A 21 11.39 11.75 -16.10
C PHE A 21 12.78 11.30 -16.56
N ARG A 22 12.90 10.88 -17.83
CA ARG A 22 14.18 10.41 -18.40
C ARG A 22 15.12 11.54 -18.82
N HIS A 23 14.56 12.70 -19.18
CA HIS A 23 15.29 13.85 -19.71
C HIS A 23 14.92 15.10 -18.93
N LEU A 24 15.23 15.09 -17.64
CA LEU A 24 15.01 16.24 -16.79
C LEU A 24 16.09 17.30 -17.10
N PRO A 25 15.72 18.54 -17.47
CA PRO A 25 16.71 19.58 -17.78
C PRO A 25 17.50 19.97 -16.52
N ASP A 26 18.76 20.32 -16.68
CA ASP A 26 19.62 20.70 -15.55
C ASP A 26 19.18 22.04 -14.92
N ASP A 27 18.63 22.94 -15.75
CA ASP A 27 18.14 24.24 -15.32
C ASP A 27 16.62 24.22 -15.11
N LEU A 28 16.21 23.83 -13.90
CA LEU A 28 14.80 23.80 -13.51
C LEU A 28 14.56 24.28 -12.09
N VAL A 29 13.35 24.77 -11.89
CA VAL A 29 12.85 25.16 -10.56
C VAL A 29 12.08 23.99 -9.96
N TRP A 30 12.65 23.33 -8.94
CA TRP A 30 11.98 22.20 -8.29
C TRP A 30 11.19 22.63 -7.06
N MET A 31 9.86 22.61 -7.17
CA MET A 31 8.93 22.88 -6.09
C MET A 31 8.49 21.59 -5.39
N LYS A 32 9.02 21.36 -4.18
CA LYS A 32 8.58 20.29 -3.27
C LYS A 32 7.37 20.77 -2.45
N VAL A 33 6.16 20.39 -2.88
CA VAL A 33 4.89 20.80 -2.29
C VAL A 33 4.59 19.95 -1.07
N LYS A 34 4.39 20.62 0.07
CA LYS A 34 3.99 20.01 1.35
C LYS A 34 2.53 20.34 1.66
N ALA A 35 1.94 19.60 2.58
CA ALA A 35 0.58 19.85 3.04
C ALA A 35 0.41 21.27 3.63
N THR A 36 1.48 21.85 4.19
CA THR A 36 1.49 23.22 4.74
C THR A 36 1.86 24.30 3.72
N SER A 37 2.22 23.93 2.49
CA SER A 37 2.59 24.90 1.46
C SER A 37 1.42 25.81 1.10
N ARG A 38 1.71 27.10 0.92
CA ARG A 38 0.76 28.14 0.47
C ARG A 38 0.86 28.28 -1.05
N VAL A 39 -0.22 27.94 -1.75
CA VAL A 39 -0.28 27.93 -3.22
C VAL A 39 0.09 29.28 -3.83
N ALA A 40 -0.46 30.39 -3.31
CA ALA A 40 -0.18 31.72 -3.80
C ALA A 40 1.33 32.07 -3.76
N ASN A 41 2.02 31.71 -2.68
CA ASN A 41 3.45 31.97 -2.54
C ASN A 41 4.26 31.14 -3.55
N MET A 42 3.89 29.88 -3.76
CA MET A 42 4.57 29.00 -4.72
C MET A 42 4.43 29.52 -6.15
N VAL A 43 3.21 29.89 -6.55
CA VAL A 43 2.95 30.41 -7.90
C VAL A 43 3.69 31.74 -8.10
N GLY A 44 3.59 32.67 -7.16
CA GLY A 44 4.29 33.95 -7.25
C GLY A 44 5.81 33.79 -7.31
N TYR A 45 6.38 32.87 -6.53
CA TYR A 45 7.80 32.55 -6.61
C TYR A 45 8.17 32.01 -7.99
N VAL A 46 7.48 30.96 -8.47
CA VAL A 46 7.77 30.34 -9.77
C VAL A 46 7.63 31.34 -10.93
N GLN A 47 6.66 32.24 -10.90
CA GLN A 47 6.51 33.30 -11.91
C GLN A 47 7.74 34.20 -12.03
N THR A 48 8.42 34.48 -10.92
CA THR A 48 9.66 35.27 -10.94
C THR A 48 10.83 34.44 -11.46
N GLN A 49 10.88 33.16 -11.12
CA GLN A 49 11.93 32.24 -11.55
C GLN A 49 11.83 31.89 -13.04
N LEU A 50 10.63 31.83 -13.60
CA LEU A 50 10.41 31.57 -15.03
C LEU A 50 10.93 32.68 -15.96
N LYS A 51 11.44 33.80 -15.41
CA LYS A 51 12.17 34.81 -16.17
C LYS A 51 13.63 34.43 -16.44
N THR A 52 14.15 33.49 -15.66
CA THR A 52 15.54 33.04 -15.68
C THR A 52 15.65 31.58 -16.10
N HIS A 53 14.67 30.76 -15.70
CA HIS A 53 14.62 29.32 -15.92
C HIS A 53 13.46 28.96 -16.85
N ASP A 54 13.67 28.01 -17.75
CA ASP A 54 12.64 27.61 -18.73
C ASP A 54 11.68 26.53 -18.20
N HIS A 55 12.07 25.84 -17.13
CA HIS A 55 11.35 24.66 -16.64
C HIS A 55 11.01 24.73 -15.14
N VAL A 56 9.83 24.21 -14.80
CA VAL A 56 9.39 24.03 -13.42
C VAL A 56 8.87 22.62 -13.20
N LEU A 57 9.27 22.03 -12.07
CA LEU A 57 8.79 20.74 -11.61
C LEU A 57 8.04 20.91 -10.30
N TRP A 58 6.78 20.46 -10.23
CA TRP A 58 6.09 20.27 -8.96
C TRP A 58 6.09 18.81 -8.56
N SER A 59 6.46 18.56 -7.30
CA SER A 59 6.30 17.26 -6.67
C SER A 59 5.42 17.41 -5.44
N GLY A 60 4.41 16.57 -5.31
CA GLY A 60 3.50 16.56 -4.17
C GLY A 60 3.09 15.13 -3.86
N ARG A 61 2.88 14.84 -2.57
CA ARG A 61 2.50 13.50 -2.08
C ARG A 61 1.38 13.61 -1.07
N GLY A 62 0.59 12.54 -0.94
CA GLY A 62 -0.54 12.48 -0.01
C GLY A 62 -1.46 13.69 -0.13
N GLN A 63 -1.68 14.40 0.98
CA GLN A 63 -2.54 15.59 1.05
C GLN A 63 -2.02 16.79 0.23
N ALA A 64 -0.75 16.77 -0.21
CA ALA A 64 -0.15 17.84 -1.00
C ALA A 64 -0.38 17.69 -2.52
N VAL A 65 -0.85 16.53 -3.00
CA VAL A 65 -1.06 16.27 -4.44
C VAL A 65 -2.00 17.30 -5.06
N CYS A 66 -3.16 17.54 -4.43
CA CYS A 66 -4.13 18.51 -4.93
C CYS A 66 -3.55 19.93 -5.01
N LYS A 67 -2.70 20.31 -4.05
CA LYS A 67 -2.01 21.61 -4.06
C LYS A 67 -1.00 21.72 -5.18
N ALA A 68 -0.26 20.65 -5.47
CA ALA A 68 0.70 20.62 -6.57
C ALA A 68 0.00 20.79 -7.93
N ILE A 69 -1.11 20.08 -8.13
CA ILE A 69 -1.96 20.22 -9.32
C ILE A 69 -2.51 21.65 -9.40
N GLN A 70 -3.09 22.16 -8.30
CA GLN A 70 -3.65 23.51 -8.25
C GLN A 70 -2.60 24.59 -8.56
N SER A 71 -1.37 24.47 -8.06
CA SER A 71 -0.31 25.43 -8.37
C SER A 71 0.09 25.40 -9.84
N ALA A 72 0.14 24.23 -10.48
CA ALA A 72 0.43 24.12 -11.90
C ALA A 72 -0.69 24.76 -12.74
N GLU A 73 -1.96 24.49 -12.42
CA GLU A 73 -3.10 25.08 -13.12
C GLU A 73 -3.17 26.61 -12.98
N LEU A 74 -2.87 27.14 -11.80
CA LEU A 74 -2.80 28.58 -11.58
C LEU A 74 -1.63 29.22 -12.33
N LEU A 75 -0.49 28.54 -12.43
CA LEU A 75 0.64 29.06 -13.19
C LEU A 75 0.33 29.13 -14.68
N LYS A 76 -0.24 28.08 -15.26
CA LYS A 76 -0.66 28.07 -16.68
C LYS A 76 -1.60 29.23 -17.00
N LYS A 77 -2.58 29.49 -16.12
CA LYS A 77 -3.48 30.63 -16.29
C LYS A 77 -2.78 31.98 -16.29
N ALA A 78 -1.65 32.10 -15.60
CA ALA A 78 -0.96 33.37 -15.43
C ALA A 78 0.16 33.62 -16.45
N VAL A 79 0.80 32.56 -16.96
CA VAL A 79 1.94 32.66 -17.89
C VAL A 79 1.53 32.37 -19.34
N GLY A 80 0.41 31.66 -19.57
CA GLY A 80 -0.07 31.32 -20.91
C GLY A 80 0.30 29.89 -21.33
N GLU A 81 0.73 29.73 -22.58
CA GLU A 81 1.05 28.42 -23.15
C GLU A 81 2.28 27.80 -22.48
N LEU A 82 2.08 26.69 -21.79
CA LEU A 82 3.12 25.87 -21.18
C LEU A 82 2.89 24.42 -21.57
N HIS A 83 3.96 23.73 -21.97
CA HIS A 83 3.93 22.29 -22.13
C HIS A 83 3.85 21.63 -20.74
N GLN A 84 2.91 20.69 -20.58
CA GLN A 84 2.71 19.98 -19.33
C GLN A 84 2.86 18.47 -19.53
N GLU A 85 3.72 17.87 -18.73
CA GLU A 85 3.81 16.43 -18.53
C GLU A 85 3.42 16.12 -17.08
N THR A 86 2.64 15.07 -16.86
CA THR A 86 2.18 14.69 -15.51
C THR A 86 2.35 13.19 -15.32
N HIS A 87 3.13 12.83 -14.30
CA HIS A 87 3.43 11.44 -13.98
C HIS A 87 2.97 11.13 -12.56
N CYS A 88 2.22 10.05 -12.43
CA CYS A 88 1.89 9.45 -11.13
C CYS A 88 2.93 8.37 -10.82
N CYS A 89 3.50 8.42 -9.62
CA CYS A 89 4.48 7.46 -9.15
C CYS A 89 4.19 7.04 -7.71
N TYR A 90 4.61 5.83 -7.36
CA TYR A 90 4.60 5.38 -5.97
C TYR A 90 5.81 5.95 -5.24
N HIS A 91 5.62 6.29 -3.97
CA HIS A 91 6.72 6.69 -3.10
C HIS A 91 6.74 5.83 -1.85
N SER A 92 7.93 5.35 -1.48
CA SER A 92 8.11 4.54 -0.27
C SER A 92 8.02 5.42 0.98
N TYR A 93 7.31 4.92 1.97
CA TYR A 93 7.21 5.52 3.29
C TYR A 93 7.78 4.54 4.33
N GLN A 94 8.58 5.04 5.27
CA GLN A 94 9.17 4.22 6.32
C GLN A 94 8.35 4.34 7.61
N PRO A 95 7.61 3.29 8.02
CA PRO A 95 6.87 3.30 9.27
C PRO A 95 7.78 3.65 10.47
N PRO A 96 7.28 4.36 11.49
CA PRO A 96 8.11 5.00 12.52
C PRO A 96 8.78 3.97 13.44
N HIS A 97 8.23 2.76 13.47
CA HIS A 97 8.86 1.57 13.99
C HIS A 97 8.70 0.49 12.92
N GLN A 98 9.79 -0.22 12.59
CA GLN A 98 9.65 -1.62 12.23
C GLN A 98 9.08 -2.31 13.47
N THR A 99 7.77 -2.27 13.67
CA THR A 99 7.14 -3.35 14.40
C THR A 99 7.38 -4.55 13.50
N ALA A 100 8.41 -5.34 13.84
CA ALA A 100 8.46 -6.72 13.40
C ALA A 100 7.02 -7.23 13.62
N PRO A 101 6.36 -7.74 12.57
CA PRO A 101 4.98 -8.16 12.73
C PRO A 101 4.93 -9.12 13.91
N PHE A 102 3.90 -9.08 14.75
CA PHE A 102 3.94 -9.75 16.06
C PHE A 102 4.36 -11.24 15.99
N TRP A 103 4.15 -11.90 14.84
CA TRP A 103 4.62 -13.26 14.56
C TRP A 103 6.14 -13.44 14.42
N SER A 104 6.90 -12.35 14.27
CA SER A 104 8.37 -12.35 14.14
C SER A 104 9.10 -12.48 15.49
N ALA A 105 8.40 -12.32 16.62
CA ALA A 105 8.94 -12.53 17.96
C ALA A 105 8.41 -13.81 18.63
N ALA A 106 7.62 -14.61 17.92
CA ALA A 106 7.36 -15.98 18.32
C ALA A 106 8.57 -16.80 17.89
N GLY A 107 9.46 -17.09 18.84
CA GLY A 107 10.42 -18.18 18.69
C GLY A 107 9.67 -19.40 18.13
N ALA A 108 10.18 -19.95 17.05
CA ALA A 108 9.72 -21.22 16.52
C ALA A 108 10.01 -22.31 17.56
N GLU A 109 9.18 -22.42 18.61
CA GLU A 109 9.04 -23.67 19.32
C GLU A 109 8.16 -24.57 18.45
N GLU A 110 8.81 -25.35 17.60
CA GLU A 110 8.23 -26.55 17.00
C GLU A 110 7.72 -27.46 18.12
N THR A 111 6.48 -27.23 18.55
CA THR A 111 5.80 -28.13 19.47
C THR A 111 5.43 -29.39 18.68
N THR A 112 6.38 -30.33 18.59
CA THR A 112 6.12 -31.68 18.08
C THR A 112 5.18 -32.38 19.03
N THR A 113 3.88 -32.34 18.73
CA THR A 113 2.88 -33.12 19.45
C THR A 113 2.97 -34.57 18.98
N GLN A 114 3.59 -35.44 19.76
CA GLN A 114 3.47 -36.89 19.58
C GLN A 114 2.07 -37.33 20.01
N THR A 115 1.18 -37.59 19.05
CA THR A 115 -0.07 -38.29 19.33
C THR A 115 0.20 -39.76 19.58
N LYS A 116 0.15 -40.20 20.85
CA LYS A 116 -0.01 -41.63 21.17
C LYS A 116 -1.42 -42.06 20.79
N LYS A 117 -1.52 -42.98 19.83
CA LYS A 117 -2.78 -43.66 19.48
C LYS A 117 -3.32 -44.39 20.71
N PRO A 118 -4.59 -44.21 21.10
CA PRO A 118 -5.18 -45.03 22.16
C PRO A 118 -5.31 -46.47 21.66
N ASN A 119 -4.68 -47.39 22.39
CA ASN A 119 -4.74 -48.82 22.12
C ASN A 119 -6.11 -49.35 22.58
N ARG A 120 -7.08 -49.43 21.66
CA ARG A 120 -8.40 -49.99 21.95
C ARG A 120 -8.33 -51.51 21.72
N THR A 121 -8.01 -52.25 22.79
CA THR A 121 -8.19 -53.70 22.80
C THR A 121 -9.67 -53.97 23.01
N THR A 122 -10.38 -54.27 21.93
CA THR A 122 -11.78 -54.73 22.00
C THR A 122 -11.73 -56.25 22.18
N GLN A 123 -12.21 -56.74 23.32
CA GLN A 123 -12.48 -58.15 23.54
C GLN A 123 -13.72 -58.53 22.73
N GLU A 124 -13.58 -59.43 21.75
CA GLU A 124 -14.71 -60.09 21.08
C GLU A 124 -15.41 -61.03 22.07
N ALA A 125 -16.72 -60.83 22.25
CA ALA A 125 -17.62 -61.84 22.77
C ALA A 125 -18.59 -62.21 21.63
N ALA A 126 -18.51 -63.48 21.23
CA ALA A 126 -19.32 -64.09 20.19
C ALA A 126 -20.82 -64.13 20.57
N GLY A 127 -21.68 -63.89 19.59
CA GLY A 127 -23.12 -64.12 19.68
C GLY A 127 -23.76 -63.89 18.31
N GLY A 128 -23.99 -64.98 17.57
CA GLY A 128 -24.51 -64.96 16.20
C GLY A 128 -25.98 -64.58 16.07
N GLY A 129 -26.40 -64.30 14.84
CA GLY A 129 -27.82 -64.07 14.52
C GLY A 129 -28.08 -63.33 13.21
N ASP A 130 -27.89 -64.06 12.11
CA ASP A 130 -28.60 -64.07 10.82
C ASP A 130 -29.33 -62.84 10.19
N THR A 131 -29.12 -62.78 8.86
CA THR A 131 -29.90 -62.21 7.73
C THR A 131 -30.68 -60.89 7.82
N SER A 132 -30.30 -59.92 6.96
CA SER A 132 -31.08 -59.57 5.75
C SER A 132 -30.61 -58.28 5.08
N LEU A 133 -30.05 -58.45 3.88
CA LEU A 133 -29.62 -57.42 2.96
C LEU A 133 -30.84 -56.75 2.29
N LYS A 134 -31.25 -55.55 2.72
CA LYS A 134 -32.25 -54.74 2.01
C LYS A 134 -31.61 -53.54 1.32
N LYS A 135 -31.43 -53.71 0.00
CA LYS A 135 -31.24 -52.65 -1.00
C LYS A 135 -32.23 -51.50 -0.78
N ARG A 136 -31.75 -50.26 -0.62
CA ARG A 136 -32.56 -49.06 -0.91
C ARG A 136 -31.85 -48.19 -1.94
N ARG A 137 -32.56 -48.03 -3.04
CA ARG A 137 -32.22 -47.34 -4.28
C ARG A 137 -32.03 -45.85 -4.04
N ARG A 138 -30.94 -45.28 -4.57
CA ARG A 138 -30.80 -43.83 -4.77
C ARG A 138 -31.74 -43.41 -5.90
N ARG A 139 -32.74 -42.57 -5.62
CA ARG A 139 -33.44 -41.78 -6.64
C ARG A 139 -32.67 -40.48 -6.80
N GLY A 140 -32.15 -40.22 -7.99
CA GLY A 140 -31.59 -38.92 -8.37
C GLY A 140 -32.70 -37.88 -8.59
N PRO A 141 -32.36 -36.58 -8.57
CA PRO A 141 -33.32 -35.51 -8.83
C PRO A 141 -33.50 -35.29 -10.34
N PRO A 142 -34.74 -35.07 -10.84
CA PRO A 142 -34.95 -34.55 -12.18
C PRO A 142 -35.34 -33.07 -12.12
N GLY A 143 -34.81 -32.26 -13.06
CA GLY A 143 -35.43 -30.99 -13.43
C GLY A 143 -34.46 -29.83 -13.62
N ALA A 144 -33.79 -29.81 -14.76
CA ALA A 144 -33.30 -28.57 -15.37
C ALA A 144 -34.09 -28.37 -16.67
N ARG A 145 -34.83 -27.27 -16.73
CA ARG A 145 -35.25 -26.55 -17.93
C ARG A 145 -35.28 -25.07 -17.59
#